data_AF-A0A1Y2AIW0-F1
#
_entry.id   AF-A0A1Y2AIW0-F1
#
_cell.length_a   1.000
_cell.length_b   1.000
_cell.length_c   1.000
_cell.angle_alpha   90.00
_cell.angle_beta   90.00
_cell.angle_gamma   90.00
#
_symmetry.space_group_name_H-M   'P 1'
#
loop_
_entity.id
_entity.type
_entity.pdbx_description
1 polymer ?
#
loop_
_entity_poly.entity_id
_entity_poly.type
_entity_poly.pdbx_seq_one_letter_code
_entity_poly.pdbx_strand_id
1 'polypeptide(L)'
;MNQKRIKTFTAKAEFWDNVKRTELYEMMEESIPEMRISMPENLWNEIVEKAQVSQESEINKFTVDADLKFIYKNNEEDYPITFRVGGKSSAAMTKPGYNIKIKGKNQTLHGTKQFRLRSDQREASMMRSKITTDILQKSGLIAIEVGYAELYINDEYMGFWVVSDSIKNKWIERKFGDDSNNIKTLYQCKEAYMRLDDGSAKEKCTNANDEYADYMEPFHNFVDQVNAATSREDLEKIMDVDNFIKYKNNINIAWEYLMLSWDHFITALGHNLFWYQQPNGKWVYIPYDHDVELGQELSNDYCYYKPYCGLKEVDFSNISLIDYELGHPILKILIHDDDTKFRELVGDIISKVFNPDTLLIHIDKIKNLIDPYVKRDRESNAGRINKVGVEKKFSYEHFLLNTEYTYIIDNVHKTRSYGLKDWVRRRYNYVTAYYGINTNSTSLEEKHKLIEPRPEPVILPYKVNYYYEDIGEGYSVLHLGEPLPEYTPDKNYSDDRVPVLGVNQYILEKTSTNNETTKKPSNPSEPSKSCWSETYGYKCCSKGCSSNVLTNDEYGYWGAENGEWCGIPESCNFDKDECPGKKYGYPCCNSCEIFLSDESGTWGAENGEWCSIKSTCN
;
A
#
# COMPACT_ATOMS: atom_id res chain seq x y z
N MET A 1 22.94 -47.72 3.35
CA MET A 1 21.50 -47.50 3.60
C MET A 1 21.34 -46.30 4.53
N ASN A 2 20.34 -45.47 4.24
CA ASN A 2 19.91 -44.23 4.93
C ASN A 2 20.58 -42.91 4.52
N GLN A 3 20.25 -42.47 3.29
CA GLN A 3 20.08 -41.04 2.98
C GLN A 3 18.95 -40.48 3.85
N LYS A 4 19.28 -39.66 4.85
CA LYS A 4 18.32 -38.74 5.46
C LYS A 4 18.22 -37.53 4.52
N ARG A 5 17.14 -37.46 3.75
CA ARG A 5 16.70 -36.25 3.04
C ARG A 5 16.67 -35.10 4.05
N ILE A 6 17.50 -34.09 3.84
CA ILE A 6 17.33 -32.77 4.44
C ILE A 6 16.06 -32.22 3.78
N LYS A 7 14.96 -32.21 4.54
CA LYS A 7 13.76 -31.46 4.17
C LYS A 7 14.15 -29.98 4.24
N THR A 8 14.24 -29.33 3.09
CA THR A 8 14.12 -27.88 2.98
C THR A 8 12.77 -27.50 3.57
N PHE A 9 12.77 -26.94 4.78
CA PHE A 9 11.64 -26.20 5.30
C PHE A 9 11.66 -24.83 4.61
N THR A 10 11.08 -24.72 3.43
CA THR A 10 10.58 -23.44 2.95
C THR A 10 9.41 -23.08 3.87
N ALA A 11 9.64 -22.20 4.84
CA ALA A 11 8.55 -21.54 5.53
C ALA A 11 7.70 -20.83 4.47
N LYS A 12 6.38 -21.00 4.54
CA LYS A 12 5.46 -20.29 3.64
C LYS A 12 5.59 -18.80 3.97
N ALA A 13 5.83 -17.97 2.96
CA ALA A 13 5.76 -16.55 3.17
C ALA A 13 4.29 -16.17 3.46
N GLU A 14 4.00 -15.55 4.60
CA GLU A 14 2.66 -15.03 4.85
C GLU A 14 2.42 -13.76 4.03
N PHE A 15 1.15 -13.42 3.81
CA PHE A 15 0.78 -12.23 3.02
C PHE A 15 1.49 -10.96 3.53
N TRP A 16 1.69 -10.83 4.84
CA TRP A 16 2.29 -9.67 5.49
C TRP A 16 3.80 -9.76 5.72
N ASP A 17 4.47 -10.78 5.21
CA ASP A 17 5.91 -10.90 5.38
C ASP A 17 6.61 -9.67 4.79
N ASN A 18 7.52 -9.11 5.60
CA ASN A 18 8.32 -7.93 5.31
C ASN A 18 7.54 -6.60 5.23
N VAL A 19 6.29 -6.52 5.69
CA VAL A 19 5.51 -5.27 5.73
C VAL A 19 5.35 -4.79 7.17
N LYS A 20 5.94 -3.65 7.52
CA LYS A 20 5.68 -3.02 8.82
C LYS A 20 4.33 -2.34 8.81
N ARG A 21 3.42 -2.79 9.67
CA ARG A 21 2.08 -2.23 9.81
C ARG A 21 1.90 -1.58 11.17
N THR A 22 0.81 -0.83 11.29
CA THR A 22 0.42 -0.24 12.55
C THR A 22 -0.27 -1.31 13.40
N GLU A 23 0.20 -1.47 14.64
CA GLU A 23 -0.22 -2.51 15.58
C GLU A 23 -1.74 -2.71 15.64
N LEU A 24 -2.55 -1.63 15.67
CA LEU A 24 -4.01 -1.72 15.67
C LEU A 24 -4.56 -2.60 14.53
N TYR A 25 -4.04 -2.42 13.32
CA TYR A 25 -4.54 -3.13 12.14
C TYR A 25 -3.95 -4.52 12.02
N GLU A 26 -2.74 -4.76 12.54
CA GLU A 26 -2.17 -6.11 12.69
C GLU A 26 -3.05 -6.97 13.60
N MET A 27 -3.51 -6.42 14.73
CA MET A 27 -4.45 -7.09 15.64
C MET A 27 -5.76 -7.44 14.94
N MET A 28 -6.30 -6.52 14.13
CA MET A 28 -7.55 -6.72 13.39
C MET A 28 -7.47 -7.76 12.26
N GLU A 29 -6.26 -8.19 11.83
CA GLU A 29 -6.11 -9.31 10.90
C GLU A 29 -6.35 -10.67 11.56
N GLU A 30 -6.13 -10.76 12.87
CA GLU A 30 -6.22 -12.02 13.60
C GLU A 30 -7.60 -12.25 14.22
N SER A 31 -8.23 -11.17 14.70
CA SER A 31 -9.52 -11.23 15.38
C SER A 31 -10.23 -9.89 15.31
N ILE A 32 -11.57 -9.93 15.28
CA ILE A 32 -12.40 -8.72 15.28
C ILE A 32 -12.53 -8.21 16.73
N PRO A 33 -12.04 -7.00 17.06
CA PRO A 33 -12.25 -6.39 18.37
C PRO A 33 -13.67 -5.85 18.53
N GLU A 34 -14.09 -5.66 19.79
CA GLU A 34 -15.26 -4.86 20.12
C GLU A 34 -14.83 -3.44 20.52
N MET A 35 -15.55 -2.45 20.00
CA MET A 35 -15.46 -1.05 20.43
C MET A 35 -16.75 -0.69 21.15
N ARG A 36 -16.68 -0.49 22.48
CA ARG A 36 -17.83 -0.10 23.29
C ARG A 36 -17.71 1.37 23.69
N ILE A 37 -18.58 2.20 23.15
CA ILE A 37 -18.60 3.63 23.43
C ILE A 37 -19.68 3.92 24.47
N SER A 38 -19.31 4.64 25.53
CA SER A 38 -20.22 5.09 26.59
C SER A 38 -20.29 6.61 26.61
N MET A 39 -21.51 7.15 26.66
CA MET A 39 -21.75 8.59 26.79
C MET A 39 -23.11 8.87 27.44
N PRO A 40 -23.32 10.07 28.03
CA PRO A 40 -24.63 10.50 28.49
C PRO A 40 -25.72 10.33 27.42
N GLU A 41 -26.87 9.78 27.80
CA GLU A 41 -27.98 9.45 26.89
C GLU A 41 -28.48 10.67 26.10
N ASN A 42 -28.50 11.85 26.71
CA ASN A 42 -28.87 13.10 26.03
C ASN A 42 -27.93 13.46 24.87
N LEU A 43 -26.63 13.16 24.99
CA LEU A 43 -25.66 13.40 23.91
C LEU A 43 -25.84 12.41 22.77
N TRP A 44 -26.12 11.13 23.08
CA TRP A 44 -26.43 10.13 22.07
C TRP A 44 -27.72 10.48 21.31
N ASN A 45 -28.77 10.87 22.03
CA ASN A 45 -30.04 11.29 21.42
C ASN A 45 -29.85 12.49 20.48
N GLU A 46 -29.01 13.47 20.86
CA GLU A 46 -28.69 14.60 19.99
C GLU A 46 -27.91 14.18 18.74
N ILE A 47 -26.99 13.20 18.85
CA ILE A 47 -26.31 12.61 17.69
C ILE A 47 -27.33 11.96 16.74
N VAL A 48 -28.26 11.16 17.28
CA VAL A 48 -29.29 10.49 16.48
C VAL A 48 -30.21 11.50 15.80
N GLU A 49 -30.64 12.56 16.51
CA GLU A 49 -31.47 13.62 15.94
C GLU A 49 -30.77 14.32 14.77
N LYS A 50 -29.50 14.72 14.95
CA LYS A 50 -28.73 15.38 13.89
C LYS A 50 -28.32 14.45 12.75
N ALA A 51 -28.35 13.15 12.96
CA ALA A 51 -28.11 12.16 11.92
C ALA A 51 -29.32 11.98 10.98
N GLN A 52 -30.50 12.55 11.30
CA GLN A 52 -31.69 12.47 10.45
C GLN A 52 -31.57 13.42 9.25
N VAL A 53 -30.75 13.05 8.28
CA VAL A 53 -30.48 13.85 7.07
C VAL A 53 -30.66 13.01 5.81
N SER A 54 -31.24 13.63 4.78
CA SER A 54 -31.47 12.99 3.48
C SER A 54 -30.46 13.44 2.42
N GLN A 55 -29.79 14.56 2.67
CA GLN A 55 -28.83 15.18 1.75
C GLN A 55 -27.59 15.66 2.50
N GLU A 56 -26.48 15.74 1.76
CA GLU A 56 -25.19 16.16 2.32
C GLU A 56 -25.22 17.58 2.91
N SER A 57 -25.95 18.50 2.28
CA SER A 57 -26.05 19.90 2.71
C SER A 57 -26.72 20.09 4.08
N GLU A 58 -27.45 19.08 4.56
CA GLU A 58 -28.15 19.09 5.85
C GLU A 58 -27.24 18.63 7.01
N ILE A 59 -26.05 18.09 6.72
CA ILE A 59 -25.16 17.49 7.72
C ILE A 59 -24.67 18.56 8.70
N ASN A 60 -25.04 18.39 9.96
CA ASN A 60 -24.52 19.20 11.05
C ASN A 60 -23.40 18.45 11.80
N LYS A 61 -22.18 18.98 11.75
CA LYS A 61 -21.02 18.39 12.44
C LYS A 61 -21.12 18.63 13.95
N PHE A 62 -21.71 17.69 14.67
CA PHE A 62 -21.80 17.68 16.12
C PHE A 62 -20.80 16.70 16.73
N THR A 63 -19.95 17.18 17.64
CA THR A 63 -18.89 16.40 18.27
C THR A 63 -19.12 16.34 19.77
N VAL A 64 -19.01 15.16 20.35
CA VAL A 64 -19.17 14.91 21.79
C VAL A 64 -17.91 14.29 22.37
N ASP A 65 -17.72 14.49 23.66
CA ASP A 65 -16.78 13.69 24.46
C ASP A 65 -17.47 12.40 24.90
N ALA A 66 -16.74 11.28 24.81
CA ALA A 66 -17.21 9.95 25.20
C ALA A 66 -16.03 9.08 25.69
N ASP A 67 -16.34 7.92 26.24
CA ASP A 67 -15.35 6.91 26.62
C ASP A 67 -15.44 5.70 25.70
N LEU A 68 -14.30 5.25 25.18
CA LEU A 68 -14.15 4.05 24.38
C LEU A 68 -13.49 2.97 25.22
N LYS A 69 -14.17 1.85 25.40
CA LYS A 69 -13.57 0.59 25.83
C LYS A 69 -13.29 -0.26 24.61
N PHE A 70 -12.01 -0.52 24.35
CA PHE A 70 -11.53 -1.40 23.30
C PHE A 70 -11.30 -2.80 23.89
N ILE A 71 -11.94 -3.82 23.31
CA ILE A 71 -11.85 -5.20 23.77
C ILE A 71 -11.25 -6.07 22.68
N TYR A 72 -10.11 -6.70 22.98
CA TYR A 72 -9.41 -7.59 22.07
C TYR A 72 -8.97 -8.87 22.78
N LYS A 73 -9.47 -10.04 22.34
CA LYS A 73 -9.17 -11.37 22.92
C LYS A 73 -9.31 -11.40 24.46
N ASN A 74 -10.37 -10.78 24.99
CA ASN A 74 -10.69 -10.61 26.43
C ASN A 74 -9.81 -9.61 27.21
N ASN A 75 -8.90 -8.89 26.56
CA ASN A 75 -8.23 -7.75 27.17
C ASN A 75 -9.06 -6.49 26.94
N GLU A 76 -9.21 -5.67 27.98
CA GLU A 76 -9.97 -4.42 27.95
C GLU A 76 -9.03 -3.22 28.14
N GLU A 77 -9.20 -2.19 27.32
CA GLU A 77 -8.46 -0.93 27.40
C GLU A 77 -9.42 0.26 27.26
N ASP A 78 -9.31 1.23 28.18
CA ASP A 78 -10.20 2.40 28.22
C ASP A 78 -9.50 3.66 27.72
N TYR A 79 -10.19 4.41 26.86
CA TYR A 79 -9.69 5.62 26.22
C TYR A 79 -10.75 6.72 26.23
N PRO A 80 -10.44 7.93 26.72
CA PRO A 80 -11.29 9.09 26.47
C PRO A 80 -11.19 9.46 24.98
N ILE A 81 -12.33 9.73 24.34
CA ILE A 81 -12.42 10.02 22.91
C ILE A 81 -13.25 11.26 22.62
N THR A 82 -13.03 11.87 21.44
CA THR A 82 -14.07 12.67 20.79
C THR A 82 -14.76 11.82 19.73
N PHE A 83 -16.07 11.89 19.68
CA PHE A 83 -16.93 11.08 18.83
C PHE A 83 -17.91 11.96 18.05
N ARG A 84 -18.15 11.64 16.78
CA ARG A 84 -19.12 12.32 15.92
C ARG A 84 -19.53 11.47 14.73
N VAL A 85 -20.67 11.78 14.12
CA VAL A 85 -21.00 11.28 12.78
C VAL A 85 -19.92 11.69 11.79
N GLY A 86 -19.51 10.75 10.95
CA GLY A 86 -18.51 10.89 9.92
C GLY A 86 -19.09 10.70 8.52
N GLY A 87 -18.28 11.04 7.52
CA GLY A 87 -18.68 11.00 6.12
C GLY A 87 -19.17 12.33 5.58
N LYS A 88 -19.36 12.32 4.26
CA LYS A 88 -19.93 13.40 3.46
C LYS A 88 -21.28 12.88 2.95
N SER A 89 -21.37 12.45 1.69
CA SER A 89 -22.58 11.80 1.16
C SER A 89 -23.03 10.57 1.96
N SER A 90 -22.09 9.80 2.54
CA SER A 90 -22.41 8.62 3.35
C SER A 90 -23.08 8.91 4.70
N ALA A 91 -23.00 10.14 5.22
CA ALA A 91 -23.72 10.52 6.44
C ALA A 91 -25.23 10.66 6.19
N ALA A 92 -25.65 10.87 4.93
CA ALA A 92 -27.05 10.88 4.51
C ALA A 92 -27.60 9.48 4.18
N MET A 93 -26.86 8.42 4.49
CA MET A 93 -27.35 7.05 4.37
C MET A 93 -27.97 6.57 5.67
N THR A 94 -28.78 5.52 5.59
CA THR A 94 -29.44 4.95 6.78
C THR A 94 -28.47 4.52 7.89
N LYS A 95 -27.27 4.04 7.54
CA LYS A 95 -26.18 3.66 8.47
C LYS A 95 -25.01 4.64 8.30
N PRO A 96 -25.04 5.82 8.95
CA PRO A 96 -23.97 6.81 8.81
C PRO A 96 -22.69 6.35 9.52
N GLY A 97 -21.53 6.73 9.00
CA GLY A 97 -20.24 6.44 9.62
C GLY A 97 -19.96 7.26 10.88
N TYR A 98 -18.87 6.96 11.57
CA TYR A 98 -18.39 7.71 12.73
C TYR A 98 -16.92 8.08 12.60
N ASN A 99 -16.54 9.25 13.11
CA ASN A 99 -15.15 9.64 13.29
C ASN A 99 -14.79 9.55 14.78
N ILE A 100 -13.72 8.83 15.10
CA ILE A 100 -13.21 8.66 16.45
C ILE A 100 -11.80 9.27 16.54
N LYS A 101 -11.56 10.03 17.60
CA LYS A 101 -10.23 10.56 17.94
C LYS A 101 -9.95 10.30 19.41
N ILE A 102 -8.86 9.59 19.68
CA ILE A 102 -8.38 9.36 21.04
C ILE A 102 -7.94 10.72 21.63
N LYS A 103 -8.34 11.05 22.85
CA LYS A 103 -7.92 12.28 23.57
C LYS A 103 -6.53 12.09 24.21
N GLY A 104 -5.97 13.14 24.81
CA GLY A 104 -4.62 13.12 25.42
C GLY A 104 -3.47 13.30 24.40
N LYS A 105 -2.41 14.05 24.75
CA LYS A 105 -1.35 14.41 23.78
C LYS A 105 -0.56 13.21 23.25
N ASN A 106 -0.28 12.23 24.11
CA ASN A 106 0.59 11.08 23.83
C ASN A 106 -0.16 9.74 23.86
N GLN A 107 -1.49 9.76 23.80
CA GLN A 107 -2.29 8.54 23.78
C GLN A 107 -2.69 8.18 22.35
N THR A 108 -2.63 6.90 22.03
CA THR A 108 -3.07 6.31 20.77
C THR A 108 -3.66 4.95 21.07
N LEU A 109 -4.61 4.50 20.27
CA LEU A 109 -5.05 3.12 20.26
C LEU A 109 -4.10 2.33 19.35
N HIS A 110 -3.16 1.58 19.94
CA HIS A 110 -2.15 0.78 19.24
C HIS A 110 -1.51 1.51 18.04
N GLY A 111 -0.96 2.70 18.31
CA GLY A 111 -0.32 3.55 17.31
C GLY A 111 -1.24 4.45 16.48
N THR A 112 -2.57 4.34 16.60
CA THR A 112 -3.56 5.13 15.84
C THR A 112 -4.25 6.18 16.69
N LYS A 113 -4.25 7.44 16.22
CA LYS A 113 -4.83 8.57 16.94
C LYS A 113 -6.26 8.90 16.51
N GLN A 114 -6.53 8.79 15.22
CA GLN A 114 -7.78 9.16 14.57
C GLN A 114 -8.11 8.09 13.54
N PHE A 115 -9.33 7.60 13.57
CA PHE A 115 -9.82 6.60 12.62
C PHE A 115 -11.31 6.79 12.39
N ARG A 116 -11.82 6.15 11.34
CA ARG A 116 -13.22 6.22 10.93
C ARG A 116 -13.83 4.83 11.03
N LEU A 117 -15.06 4.77 11.53
CA LEU A 117 -15.92 3.61 11.37
C LEU A 117 -16.79 3.87 10.15
N ARG A 118 -16.57 3.10 9.09
CA ARG A 118 -17.31 3.20 7.84
C ARG A 118 -18.35 2.10 7.78
N SER A 119 -19.55 2.46 7.36
CA SER A 119 -20.63 1.50 7.17
C SER A 119 -20.47 0.69 5.89
N ASP A 120 -19.74 1.25 4.91
CA ASP A 120 -19.61 0.77 3.53
C ASP A 120 -20.93 0.21 2.98
N GLN A 121 -22.02 0.94 3.24
CA GLN A 121 -23.37 0.54 2.88
C GLN A 121 -23.54 0.35 1.36
N ARG A 122 -22.71 1.04 0.56
CA ARG A 122 -22.69 0.92 -0.90
C ARG A 122 -21.90 -0.29 -1.41
N GLU A 123 -21.28 -1.07 -0.54
CA GLU A 123 -20.32 -2.10 -0.90
C GLU A 123 -20.85 -3.48 -0.47
N ALA A 124 -21.04 -4.37 -1.44
CA ALA A 124 -21.69 -5.66 -1.20
C ALA A 124 -20.81 -6.64 -0.41
N SER A 125 -19.48 -6.57 -0.59
CA SER A 125 -18.52 -7.48 0.02
C SER A 125 -18.01 -7.02 1.39
N MET A 126 -18.11 -5.72 1.72
CA MET A 126 -17.43 -5.05 2.85
C MET A 126 -15.90 -5.23 2.88
N MET A 127 -15.27 -5.64 1.78
CA MET A 127 -13.86 -6.05 1.72
C MET A 127 -13.00 -5.18 0.82
N ARG A 128 -13.60 -4.31 -0.01
CA ARG A 128 -12.84 -3.55 -1.02
C ARG A 128 -11.80 -2.63 -0.42
N SER A 129 -12.17 -1.80 0.55
CA SER A 129 -11.20 -0.93 1.22
C SER A 129 -10.05 -1.71 1.85
N LYS A 130 -10.33 -2.90 2.39
CA LYS A 130 -9.31 -3.78 2.96
C LYS A 130 -8.37 -4.32 1.89
N ILE A 131 -8.90 -5.02 0.90
CA ILE A 131 -8.07 -5.66 -0.14
C ILE A 131 -7.27 -4.63 -0.93
N THR A 132 -7.89 -3.50 -1.26
CA THR A 132 -7.26 -2.43 -2.00
C THR A 132 -6.09 -1.81 -1.24
N THR A 133 -6.26 -1.53 0.05
CA THR A 133 -5.17 -1.00 0.89
C THR A 133 -4.10 -2.04 1.20
N ASP A 134 -4.47 -3.33 1.20
CA ASP A 134 -3.52 -4.43 1.31
C ASP A 134 -2.67 -4.60 0.05
N ILE A 135 -3.27 -4.48 -1.14
CA ILE A 135 -2.55 -4.46 -2.42
C ILE A 135 -1.56 -3.30 -2.43
N LEU A 136 -1.99 -2.11 -2.01
CA LEU A 136 -1.13 -0.94 -1.91
C LEU A 136 0.08 -1.25 -1.01
N GLN A 137 -0.16 -1.65 0.24
CA GLN A 137 0.91 -1.89 1.20
C GLN A 137 1.84 -3.04 0.79
N LYS A 138 1.30 -4.16 0.27
CA LYS A 138 2.11 -5.29 -0.20
C LYS A 138 2.94 -4.94 -1.44
N SER A 139 2.51 -3.95 -2.20
CA SER A 139 3.29 -3.38 -3.32
C SER A 139 4.35 -2.37 -2.87
N GLY A 140 4.44 -2.06 -1.57
CA GLY A 140 5.37 -1.08 -0.99
C GLY A 140 4.78 0.33 -0.86
N LEU A 141 3.48 0.51 -1.11
CA LEU A 141 2.87 1.84 -1.20
C LEU A 141 2.47 2.40 0.15
N ILE A 142 2.65 3.71 0.29
CA ILE A 142 2.06 4.46 1.40
C ILE A 142 0.54 4.50 1.22
N ALA A 143 -0.17 3.77 2.08
CA ALA A 143 -1.62 3.77 2.14
C ALA A 143 -2.13 3.91 3.57
N ILE A 144 -3.39 4.31 3.68
CA ILE A 144 -4.14 4.11 4.92
C ILE A 144 -4.26 2.61 5.19
N GLU A 145 -4.44 2.26 6.46
CA GLU A 145 -4.65 0.90 6.88
C GLU A 145 -6.14 0.70 7.21
N VAL A 146 -6.64 -0.50 6.92
CA VAL A 146 -8.03 -0.87 7.10
C VAL A 146 -8.12 -2.17 7.90
N GLY A 147 -9.08 -2.22 8.81
CA GLY A 147 -9.43 -3.38 9.61
C GLY A 147 -10.93 -3.39 9.87
N TYR A 148 -11.37 -4.09 10.91
CA TYR A 148 -12.78 -4.23 11.24
C TYR A 148 -13.02 -4.19 12.74
N ALA A 149 -14.24 -3.85 13.15
CA ALA A 149 -14.67 -3.92 14.54
C ALA A 149 -16.18 -4.11 14.64
N GLU A 150 -16.63 -4.73 15.72
CA GLU A 150 -18.03 -4.59 16.17
C GLU A 150 -18.15 -3.33 17.05
N LEU A 151 -19.23 -2.58 16.86
CA LEU A 151 -19.50 -1.36 17.63
C LEU A 151 -20.67 -1.59 18.59
N TYR A 152 -20.53 -1.08 19.81
CA TYR A 152 -21.62 -0.91 20.76
C TYR A 152 -21.64 0.54 21.24
N ILE A 153 -22.81 1.13 21.37
CA ILE A 153 -23.00 2.46 21.96
C ILE A 153 -23.99 2.32 23.12
N ASN A 154 -23.57 2.68 24.33
CA ASN A 154 -24.36 2.50 25.56
C ASN A 154 -24.93 1.07 25.69
N ASP A 155 -24.06 0.07 25.47
CA ASP A 155 -24.35 -1.37 25.47
C ASP A 155 -25.31 -1.88 24.37
N GLU A 156 -25.82 -1.01 23.52
CA GLU A 156 -26.61 -1.40 22.35
C GLU A 156 -25.68 -1.73 21.18
N TYR A 157 -25.91 -2.88 20.53
CA TYR A 157 -25.15 -3.30 19.35
C TYR A 157 -25.44 -2.40 18.15
N MET A 158 -24.39 -1.82 17.57
CA MET A 158 -24.45 -0.89 16.43
C MET A 158 -23.95 -1.51 15.13
N GLY A 159 -23.69 -2.82 15.11
CA GLY A 159 -23.33 -3.55 13.89
C GLY A 159 -21.82 -3.72 13.70
N PHE A 160 -21.49 -4.24 12.52
CA PHE A 160 -20.13 -4.48 12.06
C PHE A 160 -19.66 -3.30 11.19
N TRP A 161 -18.40 -2.88 11.36
CA TRP A 161 -17.85 -1.67 10.76
C TRP A 161 -16.46 -1.90 10.16
N VAL A 162 -16.21 -1.24 9.04
CA VAL A 162 -14.88 -1.12 8.45
C VAL A 162 -14.14 -0.01 9.20
N VAL A 163 -13.01 -0.35 9.82
CA VAL A 163 -12.16 0.61 10.55
C VAL A 163 -11.11 1.12 9.58
N SER A 164 -11.16 2.42 9.25
CA SER A 164 -10.25 3.05 8.30
C SER A 164 -9.39 4.10 8.99
N ASP A 165 -8.09 4.09 8.71
CA ASP A 165 -7.20 5.12 9.20
C ASP A 165 -7.56 6.51 8.66
N SER A 166 -7.15 7.55 9.39
CA SER A 166 -7.33 8.94 8.99
C SER A 166 -5.99 9.63 8.75
N ILE A 167 -5.79 10.09 7.51
CA ILE A 167 -4.65 10.92 7.13
C ILE A 167 -4.73 12.27 7.85
N LYS A 168 -3.97 12.35 8.93
CA LYS A 168 -3.79 13.51 9.83
C LYS A 168 -2.36 13.51 10.33
N ASN A 169 -1.99 14.53 11.11
CA ASN A 169 -0.61 14.74 11.55
C ASN A 169 0.06 13.51 12.20
N LYS A 170 -0.68 12.74 13.02
CA LYS A 170 -0.13 11.51 13.63
C LYS A 170 0.09 10.37 12.63
N TRP A 171 -0.74 10.28 11.60
CA TRP A 171 -0.53 9.31 10.52
C TRP A 171 0.69 9.70 9.68
N ILE A 172 0.85 10.99 9.38
CA ILE A 172 2.03 11.52 8.68
C ILE A 172 3.30 11.28 9.51
N GLU A 173 3.29 11.58 10.81
CA GLU A 173 4.41 11.27 11.72
C GLU A 173 4.78 9.79 11.65
N ARG A 174 3.79 8.89 11.65
CA ARG A 174 4.05 7.45 11.62
C ARG A 174 4.61 6.95 10.29
N LYS A 175 4.18 7.52 9.15
CA LYS A 175 4.58 7.06 7.80
C LYS A 175 5.79 7.82 7.22
N PHE A 176 6.01 9.05 7.65
CA PHE A 176 7.03 9.98 7.15
C PHE A 176 8.02 10.45 8.23
N GLY A 177 7.84 10.07 9.52
CA GLY A 177 8.75 10.42 10.62
C GLY A 177 8.81 11.91 10.97
N ASP A 178 7.82 12.67 10.53
CA ASP A 178 7.75 14.11 10.73
C ASP A 178 7.14 14.48 12.07
N ASP A 179 7.60 15.59 12.67
CA ASP A 179 7.00 16.09 13.91
C ASP A 179 5.56 16.52 13.65
N SER A 180 4.62 15.77 14.24
CA SER A 180 3.18 16.01 14.14
C SER A 180 2.73 17.43 14.49
N ASN A 181 3.52 18.21 15.24
CA ASN A 181 3.19 19.60 15.58
C ASN A 181 3.57 20.61 14.49
N ASN A 182 4.33 20.20 13.47
CA ASN A 182 4.93 21.09 12.46
C ASN A 182 4.47 20.79 11.02
N ILE A 183 3.43 19.99 10.84
CA ILE A 183 2.89 19.66 9.51
C ILE A 183 1.96 20.79 9.04
N LYS A 184 2.47 21.60 8.11
CA LYS A 184 1.73 22.73 7.50
C LYS A 184 1.25 22.44 6.07
N THR A 185 1.88 21.48 5.40
CA THR A 185 1.79 21.25 3.96
C THR A 185 1.01 19.98 3.61
N LEU A 186 -0.06 19.70 4.36
CA LEU A 186 -0.97 18.59 4.08
C LEU A 186 -2.27 19.16 3.50
N TYR A 187 -2.57 18.83 2.25
CA TYR A 187 -3.71 19.36 1.51
C TYR A 187 -4.63 18.22 1.12
N GLN A 188 -5.93 18.41 1.29
CA GLN A 188 -6.96 17.44 0.97
C GLN A 188 -7.81 17.95 -0.20
N CYS A 189 -7.96 17.13 -1.23
CA CYS A 189 -8.86 17.36 -2.35
C CYS A 189 -10.13 16.51 -2.13
N LYS A 190 -11.16 17.13 -1.56
CA LYS A 190 -12.41 16.51 -1.08
C LYS A 190 -13.64 16.88 -1.92
N GLU A 191 -13.42 17.62 -2.99
CA GLU A 191 -14.44 18.02 -3.95
C GLU A 191 -14.13 17.37 -5.29
N ALA A 192 -15.18 16.85 -5.93
CA ALA A 192 -15.05 16.16 -7.19
C ALA A 192 -14.72 17.11 -8.35
N TYR A 193 -14.29 16.52 -9.45
CA TYR A 193 -13.78 17.14 -10.66
C TYR A 193 -12.56 18.03 -10.40
N MET A 194 -11.58 17.51 -9.65
CA MET A 194 -10.30 18.19 -9.45
C MET A 194 -9.28 17.75 -10.49
N ARG A 195 -8.63 18.72 -11.12
CA ARG A 195 -7.55 18.54 -12.07
C ARG A 195 -6.44 19.56 -11.80
N LEU A 196 -5.21 19.15 -12.06
CA LEU A 196 -4.05 20.03 -11.93
C LEU A 196 -4.01 21.06 -13.08
N ASP A 197 -4.49 20.70 -14.27
CA ASP A 197 -4.28 21.40 -15.54
C ASP A 197 -5.36 22.43 -15.93
N ASP A 198 -6.45 22.56 -15.17
CA ASP A 198 -7.56 23.50 -15.46
C ASP A 198 -7.79 24.55 -14.36
N GLY A 199 -6.93 24.59 -13.34
CA GLY A 199 -7.05 25.48 -12.19
C GLY A 199 -7.93 24.96 -11.05
N SER A 200 -8.74 23.92 -11.27
CA SER A 200 -9.68 23.42 -10.26
C SER A 200 -9.00 22.86 -9.01
N ALA A 201 -7.78 22.32 -9.11
CA ALA A 201 -6.98 21.93 -7.95
C ALA A 201 -6.82 23.05 -6.93
N LYS A 202 -6.55 24.28 -7.38
CA LYS A 202 -6.34 25.43 -6.49
C LYS A 202 -7.64 25.88 -5.81
N GLU A 203 -8.79 25.60 -6.41
CA GLU A 203 -10.09 25.95 -5.86
C GLU A 203 -10.66 24.86 -4.93
N LYS A 204 -10.43 23.59 -5.28
CA LYS A 204 -11.11 22.42 -4.70
C LYS A 204 -10.29 21.67 -3.65
N CYS A 205 -9.00 21.92 -3.58
CA CYS A 205 -8.14 21.38 -2.54
C CYS A 205 -7.97 22.41 -1.42
N THR A 206 -8.03 21.95 -0.17
CA THR A 206 -7.91 22.81 1.03
C THR A 206 -6.88 22.22 1.97
N ASN A 207 -6.22 23.06 2.79
CA ASN A 207 -5.36 22.54 3.85
C ASN A 207 -6.15 21.62 4.79
N ALA A 208 -5.60 20.44 5.09
CA ALA A 208 -6.25 19.43 5.91
C ALA A 208 -6.19 19.73 7.42
N ASN A 209 -5.37 20.73 7.80
CA ASN A 209 -5.30 21.29 9.13
C ASN A 209 -5.97 22.67 9.15
N ASP A 210 -7.06 22.77 9.91
CA ASP A 210 -7.87 23.99 10.01
C ASP A 210 -7.05 25.19 10.56
N GLU A 211 -5.99 24.93 11.35
CA GLU A 211 -5.07 25.98 11.84
C GLU A 211 -4.23 26.61 10.73
N TYR A 212 -4.07 25.92 9.60
CA TYR A 212 -3.29 26.35 8.44
C TYR A 212 -4.16 26.49 7.18
N ALA A 213 -5.46 26.73 7.34
CA ALA A 213 -6.42 26.84 6.23
C ALA A 213 -5.96 27.84 5.14
N ASP A 214 -5.37 28.97 5.53
CA ASP A 214 -4.90 30.02 4.61
C ASP A 214 -3.51 29.76 4.01
N TYR A 215 -2.80 28.72 4.48
CA TYR A 215 -1.45 28.39 4.01
C TYR A 215 -1.52 27.55 2.72
N MET A 216 -1.97 28.18 1.63
CA MET A 216 -2.22 27.54 0.33
C MET A 216 -1.16 27.85 -0.74
N GLU A 217 -0.33 28.88 -0.54
CA GLU A 217 0.68 29.31 -1.51
C GLU A 217 1.63 28.17 -1.95
N PRO A 218 2.16 27.30 -1.06
CA PRO A 218 3.02 26.21 -1.49
C PRO A 218 2.31 25.22 -2.42
N PHE A 219 1.03 24.94 -2.17
CA PHE A 219 0.24 24.06 -3.02
C PHE A 219 -0.07 24.70 -4.38
N HIS A 220 -0.37 25.99 -4.42
CA HIS A 220 -0.57 26.70 -5.69
C HIS A 220 0.70 26.70 -6.54
N ASN A 221 1.85 26.95 -5.92
CA ASN A 221 3.15 26.89 -6.59
C ASN A 221 3.46 25.47 -7.09
N PHE A 222 3.14 24.43 -6.31
CA PHE A 222 3.24 23.05 -6.77
C PHE A 222 2.42 22.78 -8.04
N VAL A 223 1.15 23.19 -8.06
CA VAL A 223 0.27 23.04 -9.23
C VAL A 223 0.85 23.78 -10.44
N ASP A 224 1.36 25.01 -10.26
CA ASP A 224 1.98 25.79 -11.34
C ASP A 224 3.25 25.13 -11.87
N GLN A 225 4.09 24.59 -10.99
CA GLN A 225 5.32 23.89 -11.37
C GLN A 225 5.02 22.60 -12.14
N VAL A 226 4.02 21.83 -11.73
CA VAL A 226 3.59 20.62 -12.45
C VAL A 226 3.08 20.98 -13.85
N ASN A 227 2.28 22.03 -13.98
CA ASN A 227 1.76 22.48 -15.28
C ASN A 227 2.83 23.07 -16.20
N ALA A 228 3.90 23.64 -15.62
CA ALA A 228 5.04 24.16 -16.37
C ALA A 228 6.06 23.07 -16.78
N ALA A 229 5.99 21.88 -16.18
CA ALA A 229 6.92 20.80 -16.47
C ALA A 229 6.74 20.28 -17.90
N THR A 230 7.86 20.05 -18.60
CA THR A 230 7.86 19.54 -19.98
C THR A 230 8.55 18.18 -20.10
N SER A 231 9.15 17.71 -19.02
CA SER A 231 9.92 16.48 -18.96
C SER A 231 9.72 15.77 -17.62
N ARG A 232 10.08 14.48 -17.57
CA ARG A 232 10.05 13.69 -16.34
C ARG A 232 11.05 14.23 -15.32
N GLU A 233 12.22 14.70 -15.76
CA GLU A 233 13.26 15.28 -14.93
C GLU A 233 12.81 16.57 -14.23
N ASP A 234 11.93 17.36 -14.86
CA ASP A 234 11.34 18.53 -14.22
C ASP A 234 10.39 18.13 -13.09
N LEU A 235 9.54 17.14 -13.33
CA LEU A 235 8.63 16.61 -12.32
C LEU A 235 9.39 15.99 -11.14
N GLU A 236 10.50 15.29 -11.37
CA GLU A 236 11.32 14.66 -10.33
C GLU A 236 11.94 15.66 -9.33
N LYS A 237 12.09 16.93 -9.72
CA LYS A 237 12.54 18.02 -8.83
C LYS A 237 11.43 18.53 -7.92
N ILE A 238 10.17 18.42 -8.37
CA ILE A 238 9.00 19.00 -7.73
C ILE A 238 8.34 17.98 -6.80
N MET A 239 8.17 16.76 -7.29
CA MET A 239 7.40 15.74 -6.61
C MET A 239 8.13 14.42 -6.54
N ASP A 240 7.66 13.59 -5.64
CA ASP A 240 7.97 12.18 -5.62
C ASP A 240 7.26 11.53 -6.82
N VAL A 241 7.84 11.73 -8.00
CA VAL A 241 7.43 11.07 -9.25
C VAL A 241 7.47 9.58 -9.06
N ASP A 242 8.28 9.08 -8.12
CA ASP A 242 8.30 7.68 -7.80
C ASP A 242 6.98 7.29 -7.13
N ASN A 243 6.58 7.95 -6.05
CA ASN A 243 5.25 7.74 -5.46
C ASN A 243 4.07 8.03 -6.35
N PHE A 244 4.23 8.92 -7.29
CA PHE A 244 3.19 9.14 -8.28
C PHE A 244 3.19 8.03 -9.35
N ILE A 245 4.34 7.73 -9.98
CA ILE A 245 4.51 6.89 -11.20
C ILE A 245 5.83 6.05 -11.33
N LYS A 246 6.95 6.17 -10.57
CA LYS A 246 8.23 5.39 -10.77
C LYS A 246 8.98 4.96 -9.47
N TYR A 247 10.28 4.68 -9.43
CA TYR A 247 10.92 3.44 -8.93
C TYR A 247 11.49 3.47 -7.50
N LYS A 248 11.46 2.28 -6.87
CA LYS A 248 11.96 1.88 -5.54
C LYS A 248 11.13 2.37 -4.34
N ASN A 249 9.81 2.48 -4.54
CA ASN A 249 8.76 1.82 -3.74
C ASN A 249 7.39 2.47 -3.81
N ASN A 250 7.06 3.29 -4.82
CA ASN A 250 5.69 3.80 -4.88
C ASN A 250 5.12 3.91 -6.32
N ILE A 251 3.80 3.78 -6.52
CA ILE A 251 3.09 3.38 -7.76
C ILE A 251 1.56 3.63 -7.58
N ASN A 252 1.12 4.88 -7.59
CA ASN A 252 -0.31 5.13 -7.42
C ASN A 252 -1.11 4.98 -8.72
N ILE A 253 -0.60 5.45 -9.87
CA ILE A 253 -1.36 5.39 -11.14
C ILE A 253 -1.52 3.96 -11.67
N ALA A 254 -0.50 3.09 -11.55
CA ALA A 254 -0.64 1.70 -12.00
C ALA A 254 -1.60 0.91 -11.09
N TRP A 255 -1.59 1.18 -9.78
CA TRP A 255 -2.59 0.63 -8.87
C TRP A 255 -4.00 1.14 -9.22
N GLU A 256 -4.19 2.44 -9.39
CA GLU A 256 -5.49 3.04 -9.69
C GLU A 256 -6.09 2.47 -10.99
N TYR A 257 -5.22 2.27 -11.99
CA TYR A 257 -5.56 1.57 -13.23
C TYR A 257 -5.97 0.09 -13.00
N LEU A 258 -5.23 -0.68 -12.19
CA LEU A 258 -5.58 -2.07 -11.90
C LEU A 258 -6.90 -2.19 -11.13
N MET A 259 -7.17 -1.25 -10.22
CA MET A 259 -8.43 -1.19 -9.47
C MET A 259 -9.59 -0.68 -10.30
N LEU A 260 -9.29 0.09 -11.35
CA LEU A 260 -10.23 0.88 -12.15
C LEU A 260 -11.07 1.82 -11.27
N SER A 261 -10.40 2.60 -10.42
CA SER A 261 -11.07 3.57 -9.54
C SER A 261 -11.57 4.77 -10.34
N TRP A 262 -12.87 5.05 -10.21
CA TRP A 262 -13.54 6.18 -10.86
C TRP A 262 -13.63 7.43 -9.99
N ASP A 263 -13.12 7.36 -8.75
CA ASP A 263 -13.22 8.42 -7.73
C ASP A 263 -11.85 8.96 -7.29
N HIS A 264 -10.80 8.68 -8.06
CA HIS A 264 -9.43 9.11 -7.82
C HIS A 264 -8.86 9.93 -8.98
N PHE A 265 -7.53 10.04 -9.07
CA PHE A 265 -6.83 11.04 -9.86
C PHE A 265 -7.03 10.92 -11.38
N ILE A 266 -7.06 9.71 -11.94
CA ILE A 266 -7.00 9.52 -13.41
C ILE A 266 -8.31 9.77 -14.15
N THR A 267 -9.42 9.85 -13.41
CA THR A 267 -10.77 9.93 -13.95
C THR A 267 -11.41 11.29 -13.72
N ALA A 268 -12.66 11.45 -14.20
CA ALA A 268 -13.40 12.71 -14.16
C ALA A 268 -13.52 13.31 -12.77
N LEU A 269 -13.59 12.49 -11.73
CA LEU A 269 -13.82 12.99 -10.40
C LEU A 269 -12.54 13.54 -9.77
N GLY A 270 -11.35 13.02 -10.08
CA GLY A 270 -10.11 13.57 -9.51
C GLY A 270 -10.17 13.70 -7.99
N HIS A 271 -10.82 12.77 -7.30
CA HIS A 271 -11.33 13.00 -5.95
C HIS A 271 -10.56 12.16 -4.92
N ASN A 272 -10.90 12.32 -3.63
CA ASN A 272 -10.46 11.43 -2.56
C ASN A 272 -8.93 11.20 -2.46
N LEU A 273 -8.18 12.30 -2.51
CA LEU A 273 -6.72 12.29 -2.41
C LEU A 273 -6.17 13.40 -1.51
N PHE A 274 -4.96 13.17 -1.02
CA PHE A 274 -4.14 14.16 -0.33
C PHE A 274 -2.85 14.43 -1.10
N TRP A 275 -2.37 15.66 -0.96
CA TRP A 275 -1.01 16.07 -1.32
C TRP A 275 -0.26 16.45 -0.05
N TYR A 276 0.93 15.89 0.12
CA TYR A 276 1.80 16.19 1.24
C TYR A 276 3.20 16.59 0.75
N GLN A 277 3.69 17.76 1.16
CA GLN A 277 5.09 18.13 0.91
C GLN A 277 5.97 17.60 2.05
N GLN A 278 6.87 16.68 1.70
CA GLN A 278 7.86 16.11 2.60
C GLN A 278 8.92 17.14 3.04
N PRO A 279 9.69 16.88 4.11
CA PRO A 279 10.79 17.76 4.53
C PRO A 279 11.88 17.94 3.48
N ASN A 280 12.04 17.00 2.55
CA ASN A 280 12.97 17.10 1.43
C ASN A 280 12.47 18.04 0.29
N GLY A 281 11.29 18.65 0.47
CA GLY A 281 10.67 19.57 -0.47
C GLY A 281 9.79 18.89 -1.53
N LYS A 282 9.80 17.56 -1.65
CA LYS A 282 9.03 16.82 -2.66
C LYS A 282 7.60 16.53 -2.22
N TRP A 283 6.68 16.64 -3.18
CA TRP A 283 5.25 16.36 -3.00
C TRP A 283 4.89 14.88 -3.18
N VAL A 284 3.99 14.37 -2.35
CA VAL A 284 3.53 12.98 -2.32
C VAL A 284 2.02 12.94 -2.46
N TYR A 285 1.54 12.09 -3.36
CA TYR A 285 0.13 11.76 -3.56
C TYR A 285 -0.29 10.62 -2.62
N ILE A 286 -1.43 10.75 -1.95
CA ILE A 286 -1.93 9.76 -1.00
C ILE A 286 -3.44 9.55 -1.21
N PRO A 287 -3.88 8.42 -1.79
CA PRO A 287 -5.30 8.14 -1.97
C PRO A 287 -5.94 7.67 -0.65
N TYR A 288 -7.21 8.01 -0.46
CA TYR A 288 -8.04 7.52 0.64
C TYR A 288 -9.46 7.23 0.14
N ASP A 289 -10.33 6.67 0.97
CA ASP A 289 -11.73 6.38 0.57
C ASP A 289 -11.84 5.28 -0.50
N HIS A 290 -11.29 4.11 -0.16
CA HIS A 290 -11.12 2.98 -1.08
C HIS A 290 -12.35 2.04 -1.13
N ASP A 291 -13.58 2.55 -1.08
CA ASP A 291 -14.80 1.71 -1.12
C ASP A 291 -15.26 1.35 -2.54
N VAL A 292 -14.77 2.04 -3.57
CA VAL A 292 -15.29 1.97 -4.96
C VAL A 292 -14.31 1.34 -5.97
N GLU A 293 -13.29 0.65 -5.48
CA GLU A 293 -12.29 -0.07 -6.28
C GLU A 293 -12.73 -1.50 -6.64
N LEU A 294 -11.92 -2.20 -7.41
CA LEU A 294 -12.13 -3.61 -7.77
C LEU A 294 -13.50 -3.83 -8.43
N GLY A 295 -13.81 -2.95 -9.38
CA GLY A 295 -15.02 -3.00 -10.19
C GLY A 295 -16.31 -2.68 -9.44
N GLN A 296 -16.27 -1.86 -8.40
CA GLN A 296 -17.45 -1.44 -7.65
C GLN A 296 -18.16 -0.24 -8.26
N GLU A 297 -19.49 -0.30 -8.26
CA GLU A 297 -20.37 0.80 -8.69
C GLU A 297 -20.03 1.41 -10.06
N LEU A 298 -19.47 0.62 -10.98
CA LEU A 298 -19.16 1.08 -12.31
C LEU A 298 -20.44 1.44 -13.08
N SER A 299 -20.38 2.56 -13.80
CA SER A 299 -21.46 3.05 -14.64
C SER A 299 -20.91 3.54 -15.98
N ASN A 300 -21.69 3.36 -17.03
CA ASN A 300 -21.39 3.93 -18.35
C ASN A 300 -21.47 5.46 -18.31
N ASP A 301 -22.12 6.05 -17.30
CA ASP A 301 -22.20 7.50 -17.11
C ASP A 301 -20.86 8.12 -16.68
N TYR A 302 -19.93 7.32 -16.15
CA TYR A 302 -18.60 7.79 -15.73
C TYR A 302 -17.58 7.86 -16.86
N CYS A 303 -17.98 7.60 -18.11
CA CYS A 303 -17.09 7.68 -19.24
C CYS A 303 -17.41 8.94 -20.07
N TYR A 304 -16.42 9.82 -20.20
CA TYR A 304 -16.53 11.04 -20.98
C TYR A 304 -15.68 10.91 -22.24
N TYR A 305 -16.34 10.94 -23.40
CA TYR A 305 -15.66 10.93 -24.72
C TYR A 305 -14.77 9.69 -24.97
N LYS A 306 -15.08 8.55 -24.34
CA LYS A 306 -14.33 7.29 -24.50
C LYS A 306 -14.97 6.31 -25.48
N PRO A 307 -14.20 5.40 -26.10
CA PRO A 307 -14.70 4.49 -27.13
C PRO A 307 -15.82 3.53 -26.68
N TYR A 308 -15.90 3.25 -25.37
CA TYR A 308 -16.94 2.42 -24.78
C TYR A 308 -18.18 3.21 -24.33
N CYS A 309 -18.16 4.54 -24.44
CA CYS A 309 -19.30 5.37 -24.10
C CYS A 309 -20.47 5.17 -25.05
N GLY A 310 -21.65 4.96 -24.47
CA GLY A 310 -22.88 4.65 -25.21
C GLY A 310 -23.08 3.17 -25.51
N LEU A 311 -22.15 2.28 -25.13
CA LEU A 311 -22.47 0.86 -25.09
C LEU A 311 -23.50 0.58 -23.99
N LYS A 312 -24.34 -0.43 -24.23
CA LYS A 312 -25.33 -0.87 -23.24
C LYS A 312 -24.67 -1.59 -22.07
N GLU A 313 -23.75 -2.50 -22.35
CA GLU A 313 -22.90 -3.16 -21.37
C GLU A 313 -21.46 -3.20 -21.85
N VAL A 314 -20.55 -3.11 -20.88
CA VAL A 314 -19.10 -3.01 -21.06
C VAL A 314 -18.43 -3.99 -20.12
N ASP A 315 -17.53 -4.81 -20.64
CA ASP A 315 -16.56 -5.52 -19.80
C ASP A 315 -15.47 -4.53 -19.39
N PHE A 316 -15.68 -3.89 -18.25
CA PHE A 316 -14.78 -2.89 -17.69
C PHE A 316 -13.39 -3.45 -17.37
N SER A 317 -13.28 -4.77 -17.17
CA SER A 317 -12.00 -5.40 -16.90
C SER A 317 -11.04 -5.35 -18.11
N ASN A 318 -11.57 -5.15 -19.32
CA ASN A 318 -10.82 -5.08 -20.57
C ASN A 318 -10.45 -3.64 -20.99
N ILE A 319 -10.62 -2.64 -20.12
CA ILE A 319 -10.33 -1.24 -20.46
C ILE A 319 -8.83 -0.94 -20.32
N SER A 320 -8.21 -0.41 -21.38
CA SER A 320 -6.82 0.07 -21.38
C SER A 320 -6.64 1.36 -20.57
N LEU A 321 -5.41 1.71 -20.20
CA LEU A 321 -5.15 2.96 -19.46
C LEU A 321 -5.60 4.18 -20.28
N ILE A 322 -5.23 4.23 -21.56
CA ILE A 322 -5.54 5.35 -22.46
C ILE A 322 -7.05 5.49 -22.71
N ASP A 323 -7.79 4.38 -22.70
CA ASP A 323 -9.25 4.42 -22.81
C ASP A 323 -9.90 4.86 -21.50
N TYR A 324 -9.25 4.69 -20.35
CA TYR A 324 -9.81 5.06 -19.04
C TYR A 324 -9.50 6.49 -18.60
N GLU A 325 -8.25 6.95 -18.75
CA GLU A 325 -7.77 8.23 -18.22
C GLU A 325 -8.30 9.45 -19.00
N LEU A 326 -8.35 10.65 -18.43
CA LEU A 326 -8.94 11.84 -19.11
C LEU A 326 -7.97 12.81 -19.79
N GLY A 327 -6.93 12.31 -20.44
CA GLY A 327 -5.90 13.11 -21.11
C GLY A 327 -5.13 14.02 -20.15
N HIS A 328 -4.78 13.54 -18.96
CA HIS A 328 -4.01 14.35 -18.00
C HIS A 328 -2.60 14.65 -18.58
N PRO A 329 -2.18 15.93 -18.72
CA PRO A 329 -0.88 16.27 -19.31
C PRO A 329 0.31 15.58 -18.62
N ILE A 330 0.24 15.44 -17.29
CA ILE A 330 1.26 14.75 -16.51
C ILE A 330 1.39 13.26 -16.87
N LEU A 331 0.28 12.58 -17.21
CA LEU A 331 0.31 11.17 -17.63
C LEU A 331 0.90 11.00 -19.02
N LYS A 332 0.77 12.01 -19.89
CA LYS A 332 1.47 12.01 -21.17
C LYS A 332 2.98 11.94 -20.97
N ILE A 333 3.53 12.86 -20.17
CA ILE A 333 4.97 12.96 -19.89
C ILE A 333 5.50 11.69 -19.21
N LEU A 334 4.73 11.14 -18.28
CA LEU A 334 5.21 10.06 -17.41
C LEU A 334 4.89 8.65 -17.92
N ILE A 335 3.92 8.49 -18.83
CA ILE A 335 3.46 7.18 -19.31
C ILE A 335 3.30 7.13 -20.84
N HIS A 336 2.57 8.05 -21.47
CA HIS A 336 2.20 7.87 -22.88
C HIS A 336 3.34 8.13 -23.87
N ASP A 337 4.29 9.00 -23.53
CA ASP A 337 5.46 9.24 -24.37
C ASP A 337 6.46 8.05 -24.32
N ASP A 338 6.54 7.35 -23.18
CA ASP A 338 7.27 6.08 -22.99
C ASP A 338 6.65 5.27 -21.83
N ASP A 339 5.96 4.17 -22.15
CA ASP A 339 5.27 3.33 -21.17
C ASP A 339 6.15 2.22 -20.59
N THR A 340 7.45 2.16 -20.95
CA THR A 340 8.38 1.12 -20.49
C THR A 340 8.37 1.03 -18.98
N LYS A 341 8.45 2.17 -18.29
CA LYS A 341 8.39 2.14 -16.83
C LYS A 341 7.04 1.70 -16.32
N PHE A 342 5.97 2.27 -16.88
CA PHE A 342 4.62 1.94 -16.44
C PHE A 342 4.38 0.42 -16.52
N ARG A 343 4.83 -0.21 -17.60
CA ARG A 343 4.82 -1.67 -17.77
C ARG A 343 5.61 -2.40 -16.68
N GLU A 344 6.82 -1.96 -16.35
CA GLU A 344 7.61 -2.56 -15.26
C GLU A 344 6.84 -2.55 -13.92
N LEU A 345 6.14 -1.45 -13.63
CA LEU A 345 5.41 -1.26 -12.37
C LEU A 345 4.11 -2.05 -12.31
N VAL A 346 3.37 -2.11 -13.42
CA VAL A 346 2.25 -3.04 -13.57
C VAL A 346 2.75 -4.47 -13.37
N GLY A 347 3.86 -4.83 -14.00
CA GLY A 347 4.52 -6.13 -13.82
C GLY A 347 4.83 -6.43 -12.36
N ASP A 348 5.40 -5.47 -11.63
CA ASP A 348 5.75 -5.60 -10.21
C ASP A 348 4.51 -5.82 -9.33
N ILE A 349 3.46 -5.01 -9.47
CA ILE A 349 2.21 -5.17 -8.71
C ILE A 349 1.56 -6.52 -9.00
N ILE A 350 1.46 -6.89 -10.29
CA ILE A 350 0.90 -8.18 -10.71
C ILE A 350 1.70 -9.32 -10.09
N SER A 351 3.02 -9.24 -10.15
CA SER A 351 3.89 -10.28 -9.63
C SER A 351 3.76 -10.48 -8.14
N LYS A 352 3.79 -9.39 -7.37
CA LYS A 352 3.76 -9.45 -5.91
C LYS A 352 2.40 -9.84 -5.37
N VAL A 353 1.35 -9.18 -5.88
CA VAL A 353 0.05 -9.21 -5.21
C VAL A 353 -1.12 -9.35 -6.18
N PHE A 354 -1.22 -8.59 -7.27
CA PHE A 354 -2.40 -8.60 -8.15
C PHE A 354 -2.47 -9.82 -9.10
N ASN A 355 -2.08 -10.99 -8.63
CA ASN A 355 -2.22 -12.25 -9.34
C ASN A 355 -3.19 -13.17 -8.58
N PRO A 356 -3.83 -14.12 -9.27
CA PRO A 356 -4.82 -14.99 -8.65
C PRO A 356 -4.22 -15.99 -7.64
N ASP A 357 -2.92 -16.28 -7.70
CA ASP A 357 -2.27 -17.16 -6.72
C ASP A 357 -2.13 -16.48 -5.35
N THR A 358 -1.98 -15.16 -5.31
CA THR A 358 -1.93 -14.37 -4.08
C THR A 358 -3.32 -13.88 -3.66
N LEU A 359 -4.04 -13.15 -4.52
CA LEU A 359 -5.25 -12.43 -4.11
C LEU A 359 -6.45 -13.32 -3.82
N LEU A 360 -6.63 -14.43 -4.54
CA LEU A 360 -7.80 -15.30 -4.29
C LEU A 360 -7.70 -15.95 -2.90
N ILE A 361 -6.49 -16.35 -2.49
CA ILE A 361 -6.22 -16.88 -1.14
C ILE A 361 -6.48 -15.81 -0.09
N HIS A 362 -6.04 -14.58 -0.33
CA HIS A 362 -6.22 -13.46 0.59
C HIS A 362 -7.69 -13.05 0.75
N ILE A 363 -8.45 -13.02 -0.37
CA ILE A 363 -9.90 -12.83 -0.37
C ILE A 363 -10.57 -13.89 0.49
N ASP A 364 -10.24 -15.17 0.31
CA ASP A 364 -10.81 -16.25 1.13
C ASP A 364 -10.46 -16.11 2.61
N LYS A 365 -9.23 -15.70 2.93
CA LYS A 365 -8.80 -15.47 4.32
C LYS A 365 -9.65 -14.36 4.97
N ILE A 366 -9.80 -13.22 4.32
CA ILE A 366 -10.60 -12.10 4.85
C ILE A 366 -12.08 -12.48 4.94
N LYS A 367 -12.64 -13.10 3.89
CA LYS A 367 -14.03 -13.57 3.87
C LYS A 367 -14.32 -14.47 5.06
N ASN A 368 -13.47 -15.46 5.32
CA ASN A 368 -13.63 -16.37 6.45
C ASN A 368 -13.54 -15.67 7.81
N LEU A 369 -12.72 -14.63 7.94
CA LEU A 369 -12.60 -13.84 9.17
C LEU A 369 -13.90 -13.05 9.45
N ILE A 370 -14.49 -12.43 8.42
CA ILE A 370 -15.59 -11.48 8.59
C ILE A 370 -17.00 -12.09 8.39
N ASP A 371 -17.10 -13.26 7.75
CA ASP A 371 -18.37 -13.92 7.40
C ASP A 371 -19.44 -13.92 8.51
N PRO A 372 -19.15 -14.39 9.75
CA PRO A 372 -20.17 -14.42 10.80
C PRO A 372 -20.63 -13.01 11.22
N TYR A 373 -19.75 -12.01 11.13
CA TYR A 373 -20.03 -10.64 11.51
C TYR A 373 -20.85 -9.91 10.44
N VAL A 374 -20.54 -10.12 9.15
CA VAL A 374 -21.33 -9.59 8.03
C VAL A 374 -22.74 -10.17 8.07
N LYS A 375 -22.89 -11.48 8.30
CA LYS A 375 -24.20 -12.11 8.46
C LYS A 375 -25.02 -11.43 9.55
N ARG A 376 -24.46 -11.31 10.76
CA ARG A 376 -25.12 -10.66 11.90
C ARG A 376 -25.48 -9.20 11.60
N ASP A 377 -24.60 -8.45 10.94
CA ASP A 377 -24.85 -7.06 10.54
C ASP A 377 -26.05 -6.95 9.60
N ARG A 378 -26.08 -7.75 8.53
CA ARG A 378 -27.15 -7.71 7.52
C ARG A 378 -28.49 -8.20 8.07
N GLU A 379 -28.49 -9.14 9.01
CA GLU A 379 -29.70 -9.68 9.65
C GLU A 379 -30.26 -8.78 10.77
N SER A 380 -29.41 -8.01 11.46
CA SER A 380 -29.82 -7.22 12.63
C SER A 380 -30.35 -5.80 12.33
N ASN A 381 -30.00 -5.23 11.17
CA ASN A 381 -30.19 -3.80 10.87
C ASN A 381 -29.57 -2.82 11.90
N ALA A 382 -28.58 -3.29 12.66
CA ALA A 382 -27.90 -2.49 13.68
C ALA A 382 -27.18 -1.27 13.09
N GLY A 383 -27.10 -0.19 13.87
CA GLY A 383 -26.44 1.05 13.47
C GLY A 383 -27.20 1.90 12.45
N ARG A 384 -28.38 1.47 11.97
CA ARG A 384 -29.24 2.25 11.07
C ARG A 384 -30.00 3.36 11.81
N ILE A 385 -29.27 4.34 12.31
CA ILE A 385 -29.83 5.42 13.12
C ILE A 385 -30.55 6.48 12.29
N ASN A 386 -30.18 6.67 11.02
CA ASN A 386 -30.81 7.65 10.13
C ASN A 386 -32.03 7.04 9.44
N LYS A 387 -33.23 7.50 9.78
CA LYS A 387 -34.50 6.94 9.26
C LYS A 387 -34.98 7.59 7.97
N VAL A 388 -34.41 8.74 7.60
CA VAL A 388 -34.77 9.49 6.38
C VAL A 388 -33.68 9.39 5.30
N GLY A 389 -32.56 8.74 5.63
CA GLY A 389 -31.42 8.58 4.73
C GLY A 389 -31.66 7.60 3.59
N VAL A 390 -30.79 7.67 2.59
CA VAL A 390 -30.81 6.76 1.43
C VAL A 390 -30.40 5.36 1.88
N GLU A 391 -31.16 4.36 1.44
CA GLU A 391 -30.86 2.95 1.71
C GLU A 391 -30.35 2.25 0.44
N LYS A 392 -29.10 1.80 0.49
CA LYS A 392 -28.61 0.70 -0.35
C LYS A 392 -28.50 -0.54 0.52
N LYS A 393 -29.22 -1.62 0.17
CA LYS A 393 -29.32 -2.80 1.04
C LYS A 393 -28.82 -4.03 0.31
N PHE A 394 -27.58 -4.41 0.61
CA PHE A 394 -27.05 -5.71 0.22
C PHE A 394 -27.38 -6.75 1.30
N SER A 395 -27.93 -7.89 0.88
CA SER A 395 -28.20 -9.03 1.74
C SER A 395 -26.90 -9.79 2.05
N TYR A 396 -26.96 -10.74 3.00
CA TYR A 396 -25.86 -11.67 3.23
C TYR A 396 -25.57 -12.54 2.00
N GLU A 397 -26.59 -12.88 1.20
CA GLU A 397 -26.38 -13.60 -0.07
C GLU A 397 -25.61 -12.74 -1.08
N HIS A 398 -25.91 -11.44 -1.17
CA HIS A 398 -25.12 -10.53 -2.03
C HIS A 398 -23.64 -10.47 -1.60
N PHE A 399 -23.35 -10.54 -0.30
CA PHE A 399 -21.97 -10.68 0.20
C PHE A 399 -21.31 -11.98 -0.26
N LEU A 400 -21.99 -13.12 -0.13
CA LEU A 400 -21.48 -14.41 -0.56
C LEU A 400 -21.20 -14.45 -2.07
N LEU A 401 -22.11 -13.88 -2.87
CA LEU A 401 -21.99 -13.81 -4.33
C LEU A 401 -20.88 -12.84 -4.77
N ASN A 402 -20.82 -11.65 -4.18
CA ASN A 402 -19.91 -10.59 -4.61
C ASN A 402 -18.47 -10.77 -4.11
N THR A 403 -18.24 -11.70 -3.18
CA THR A 403 -16.88 -12.18 -2.87
C THR A 403 -16.36 -13.21 -3.87
N GLU A 404 -17.22 -13.77 -4.72
CA GLU A 404 -16.88 -14.84 -5.68
C GLU A 404 -16.87 -14.31 -7.13
N TYR A 405 -17.45 -15.09 -8.05
CA TYR A 405 -17.41 -14.86 -9.50
C TYR A 405 -18.67 -14.14 -10.04
N THR A 406 -19.36 -13.36 -9.21
CA THR A 406 -20.68 -12.82 -9.54
C THR A 406 -20.65 -11.33 -9.77
N TYR A 407 -21.08 -10.89 -10.94
CA TYR A 407 -21.22 -9.48 -11.29
C TYR A 407 -22.64 -8.98 -10.97
N ILE A 408 -22.81 -8.24 -9.87
CA ILE A 408 -24.11 -7.76 -9.41
C ILE A 408 -24.43 -6.40 -10.05
N ILE A 409 -25.67 -6.22 -10.49
CA ILE A 409 -26.23 -4.94 -10.93
C ILE A 409 -27.26 -4.47 -9.93
N ASP A 410 -27.10 -3.23 -9.47
CA ASP A 410 -28.15 -2.49 -8.79
C ASP A 410 -29.06 -1.87 -9.85
N ASN A 411 -30.24 -2.45 -10.07
CA ASN A 411 -31.15 -1.98 -11.11
C ASN A 411 -31.77 -0.61 -10.77
N VAL A 412 -31.80 -0.24 -9.49
CA VAL A 412 -32.37 1.03 -9.01
C VAL A 412 -31.40 2.17 -9.31
N HIS A 413 -30.13 2.00 -8.93
CA HIS A 413 -29.09 3.01 -9.10
C HIS A 413 -28.32 2.89 -10.42
N LYS A 414 -28.58 1.82 -11.19
CA LYS A 414 -27.92 1.51 -12.47
C LYS A 414 -26.40 1.43 -12.35
N THR A 415 -25.92 0.90 -11.24
CA THR A 415 -24.49 0.68 -11.00
C THR A 415 -24.16 -0.81 -11.08
N ARG A 416 -22.91 -1.12 -11.41
CA ARG A 416 -22.45 -2.50 -11.63
C ARG A 416 -21.26 -2.80 -10.74
N SER A 417 -21.31 -3.93 -10.04
CA SER A 417 -20.34 -4.34 -9.03
C SER A 417 -19.83 -5.75 -9.31
N TYR A 418 -18.60 -5.86 -9.82
CA TYR A 418 -17.98 -7.15 -10.08
C TYR A 418 -17.83 -7.97 -8.80
N GLY A 419 -17.80 -9.29 -8.91
CA GLY A 419 -17.37 -10.14 -7.82
C GLY A 419 -15.86 -9.95 -7.63
N LEU A 420 -15.36 -9.97 -6.39
CA LEU A 420 -13.93 -9.71 -6.13
C LEU A 420 -13.03 -10.70 -6.88
N LYS A 421 -13.35 -12.00 -6.87
CA LYS A 421 -12.57 -13.01 -7.61
C LYS A 421 -12.77 -12.90 -9.12
N ASP A 422 -13.98 -12.55 -9.57
CA ASP A 422 -14.23 -12.27 -11.00
C ASP A 422 -13.36 -11.12 -11.50
N TRP A 423 -13.38 -9.98 -10.80
CA TRP A 423 -12.61 -8.80 -11.14
C TRP A 423 -11.12 -9.12 -11.23
N VAL A 424 -10.56 -9.70 -10.16
CA VAL A 424 -9.13 -10.06 -10.11
C VAL A 424 -8.77 -10.93 -11.31
N ARG A 425 -9.57 -11.96 -11.62
CA ARG A 425 -9.27 -12.91 -12.70
C ARG A 425 -9.41 -12.29 -14.09
N ARG A 426 -10.50 -11.57 -14.38
CA ARG A 426 -10.69 -10.94 -15.69
C ARG A 426 -9.68 -9.83 -15.92
N ARG A 427 -9.46 -8.97 -14.92
CA ARG A 427 -8.50 -7.88 -14.99
C ARG A 427 -7.07 -8.39 -15.15
N TYR A 428 -6.70 -9.44 -14.41
CA TYR A 428 -5.42 -10.13 -14.56
C TYR A 428 -5.25 -10.66 -15.98
N ASN A 429 -6.24 -11.35 -16.55
CA ASN A 429 -6.17 -11.89 -17.92
C ASN A 429 -5.96 -10.79 -18.96
N TYR A 430 -6.68 -9.67 -18.85
CA TYR A 430 -6.51 -8.55 -19.77
C TYR A 430 -5.12 -7.90 -19.64
N VAL A 431 -4.74 -7.53 -18.42
CA VAL A 431 -3.47 -6.82 -18.16
C VAL A 431 -2.27 -7.69 -18.54
N THR A 432 -2.31 -8.98 -18.27
CA THR A 432 -1.22 -9.90 -18.61
C THR A 432 -1.07 -10.10 -20.11
N ALA A 433 -2.18 -10.12 -20.85
CA ALA A 433 -2.17 -10.16 -22.31
C ALA A 433 -1.69 -8.85 -22.94
N TYR A 434 -2.09 -7.70 -22.37
CA TYR A 434 -1.71 -6.37 -22.87
C TYR A 434 -0.23 -6.04 -22.61
N TYR A 435 0.28 -6.31 -21.41
CA TYR A 435 1.66 -5.96 -21.02
C TYR A 435 2.67 -7.10 -21.21
N GLY A 436 2.23 -8.29 -21.61
CA GLY A 436 3.10 -9.43 -21.83
C GLY A 436 3.67 -9.98 -20.53
N ILE A 437 2.79 -10.52 -19.68
CA ILE A 437 3.14 -11.18 -18.41
C ILE A 437 2.95 -12.69 -18.60
N ASN A 438 3.90 -13.48 -18.13
CA ASN A 438 3.89 -14.93 -18.27
C ASN A 438 2.91 -15.57 -17.29
N THR A 439 1.80 -16.09 -17.82
CA THR A 439 0.74 -16.75 -17.05
C THR A 439 0.84 -18.28 -17.06
N ASN A 440 1.69 -18.85 -17.93
CA ASN A 440 1.74 -20.29 -18.22
C ASN A 440 2.94 -21.00 -17.60
N SER A 441 3.96 -20.28 -17.15
CA SER A 441 5.13 -20.91 -16.52
C SER A 441 4.80 -21.48 -15.15
N THR A 442 5.39 -22.64 -14.85
CA THR A 442 5.38 -23.26 -13.52
C THR A 442 6.60 -22.88 -12.69
N SER A 443 7.58 -22.17 -13.27
CA SER A 443 8.76 -21.68 -12.57
C SER A 443 8.42 -20.42 -11.78
N LEU A 444 8.75 -20.36 -10.48
CA LEU A 444 8.55 -19.16 -9.65
C LEU A 444 9.28 -17.91 -10.20
N GLU A 445 10.39 -18.12 -10.90
CA GLU A 445 11.20 -17.03 -11.46
C GLU A 445 10.55 -16.36 -12.67
N GLU A 446 9.65 -17.06 -13.37
CA GLU A 446 9.01 -16.60 -14.60
C GLU A 446 7.50 -16.38 -14.45
N LYS A 447 6.85 -17.16 -13.58
CA LYS A 447 5.41 -17.10 -13.35
C LYS A 447 5.02 -15.71 -12.82
N HIS A 448 4.01 -15.12 -13.46
CA HIS A 448 3.54 -13.77 -13.19
C HIS A 448 4.61 -12.68 -13.41
N LYS A 449 5.66 -12.95 -14.19
CA LYS A 449 6.70 -11.96 -14.53
C LYS A 449 6.52 -11.44 -15.95
N LEU A 450 7.09 -10.28 -16.22
CA LEU A 450 7.16 -9.73 -17.57
C LEU A 450 7.96 -10.65 -18.48
N ILE A 451 7.47 -10.82 -19.71
CA ILE A 451 8.15 -11.54 -20.79
C ILE A 451 9.13 -10.57 -21.46
N GLU A 452 10.36 -11.01 -21.65
CA GLU A 452 11.37 -10.28 -22.41
C GLU A 452 11.86 -11.10 -23.62
N PRO A 453 11.98 -10.50 -24.82
CA PRO A 453 11.59 -9.12 -25.15
C PRO A 453 10.07 -8.88 -25.07
N ARG A 454 9.64 -7.62 -24.84
CA ARG A 454 8.22 -7.23 -24.77
C ARG A 454 7.43 -7.74 -25.99
N PRO A 455 6.37 -8.55 -25.80
CA PRO A 455 5.51 -8.99 -26.90
C PRO A 455 4.57 -7.86 -27.34
N GLU A 456 4.01 -8.00 -28.55
CA GLU A 456 2.95 -7.12 -29.05
C GLU A 456 1.73 -7.14 -28.13
N PRO A 457 1.19 -5.97 -27.73
CA PRO A 457 0.01 -5.90 -26.85
C PRO A 457 -1.21 -6.60 -27.46
N VAL A 458 -1.85 -7.46 -26.68
CA VAL A 458 -3.13 -8.06 -27.05
C VAL A 458 -4.27 -7.26 -26.42
N ILE A 459 -5.08 -6.62 -27.27
CA ILE A 459 -6.26 -5.84 -26.84
C ILE A 459 -7.51 -6.72 -26.91
N LEU A 460 -8.13 -6.97 -25.76
CA LEU A 460 -9.41 -7.68 -25.68
C LEU A 460 -10.58 -6.70 -25.90
N PRO A 461 -11.68 -7.13 -26.56
CA PRO A 461 -12.83 -6.27 -26.73
C PRO A 461 -13.55 -6.04 -25.40
N TYR A 462 -13.91 -4.80 -25.12
CA TYR A 462 -14.84 -4.49 -24.02
C TYR A 462 -16.31 -4.77 -24.38
N LYS A 463 -16.63 -5.00 -25.66
CA LYS A 463 -17.94 -5.47 -26.11
C LYS A 463 -17.96 -6.99 -26.16
N VAL A 464 -18.70 -7.60 -25.23
CA VAL A 464 -18.88 -9.06 -25.13
C VAL A 464 -20.36 -9.43 -25.19
N ASN A 465 -20.66 -10.72 -25.42
CA ASN A 465 -22.02 -11.23 -25.25
C ASN A 465 -22.40 -11.14 -23.77
N TYR A 466 -23.67 -10.88 -23.48
CA TYR A 466 -24.14 -10.79 -22.10
C TYR A 466 -25.61 -11.17 -21.96
N TYR A 467 -25.99 -11.59 -20.76
CA TYR A 467 -27.37 -11.73 -20.34
C TYR A 467 -27.51 -11.40 -18.85
N TYR A 468 -28.73 -11.07 -18.45
CA TYR A 468 -29.05 -10.77 -17.06
C TYR A 468 -29.87 -11.91 -16.46
N GLU A 469 -29.67 -12.11 -15.17
CA GLU A 469 -30.47 -12.98 -14.33
C GLU A 469 -31.00 -12.15 -13.17
N ASP A 470 -32.32 -12.01 -13.06
CA ASP A 470 -32.95 -11.28 -11.95
C ASP A 470 -32.82 -12.13 -10.67
N ILE A 471 -32.25 -11.53 -9.62
CA ILE A 471 -32.06 -12.17 -8.31
C ILE A 471 -32.95 -11.54 -7.22
N GLY A 472 -33.87 -10.65 -7.60
CA GLY A 472 -34.84 -10.04 -6.70
C GLY A 472 -34.33 -8.77 -6.01
N GLU A 473 -35.24 -8.12 -5.26
CA GLU A 473 -34.96 -6.90 -4.48
C GLU A 473 -34.36 -5.73 -5.27
N GLY A 474 -34.57 -5.71 -6.59
CA GLY A 474 -33.99 -4.68 -7.46
C GLY A 474 -32.55 -4.97 -7.88
N TYR A 475 -32.06 -6.20 -7.73
CA TYR A 475 -30.73 -6.62 -8.16
C TYR A 475 -30.77 -7.67 -9.28
N SER A 476 -29.77 -7.65 -10.16
CA SER A 476 -29.56 -8.68 -11.19
C SER A 476 -28.12 -9.19 -11.15
N VAL A 477 -27.86 -10.39 -11.65
CA VAL A 477 -26.52 -10.86 -12.03
C VAL A 477 -26.31 -10.62 -13.51
N LEU A 478 -25.17 -10.04 -13.88
CA LEU A 478 -24.72 -9.84 -15.25
C LEU A 478 -23.70 -10.91 -15.62
N HIS A 479 -24.04 -11.75 -16.59
CA HIS A 479 -23.11 -12.72 -17.13
C HIS A 479 -22.41 -12.12 -18.34
N LEU A 480 -21.07 -11.98 -18.27
CA LEU A 480 -20.25 -11.40 -19.34
C LEU A 480 -19.40 -12.45 -20.06
N GLY A 481 -19.59 -12.55 -21.37
CA GLY A 481 -18.87 -13.44 -22.24
C GLY A 481 -19.02 -14.91 -21.82
N GLU A 482 -17.98 -15.68 -22.08
CA GLU A 482 -17.88 -17.04 -21.55
C GLU A 482 -17.52 -17.01 -20.05
N PRO A 483 -18.03 -17.96 -19.25
CA PRO A 483 -17.59 -18.13 -17.87
C PRO A 483 -16.07 -18.30 -17.80
N LEU A 484 -15.46 -17.70 -16.77
CA LEU A 484 -14.05 -17.92 -16.49
C LEU A 484 -13.81 -19.41 -16.19
N PRO A 485 -12.72 -20.01 -16.71
CA PRO A 485 -12.36 -21.37 -16.34
C PRO A 485 -12.00 -21.43 -14.85
N GLU A 486 -12.29 -22.58 -14.25
CA GLU A 486 -11.91 -22.88 -12.88
C GLU A 486 -10.41 -22.63 -12.67
N TYR A 487 -10.07 -22.08 -11.51
CA TYR A 487 -8.70 -21.77 -11.16
C TYR A 487 -8.39 -22.21 -9.75
N THR A 488 -7.29 -22.94 -9.61
CA THR A 488 -6.77 -23.33 -8.30
C THR A 488 -5.49 -22.53 -8.02
N PRO A 489 -5.50 -21.62 -7.04
CA PRO A 489 -4.32 -20.87 -6.61
C PRO A 489 -3.16 -21.78 -6.21
N ASP A 490 -1.97 -21.48 -6.72
CA ASP A 490 -0.71 -22.05 -6.25
C ASP A 490 -0.32 -21.44 -4.90
N LYS A 491 -0.64 -22.17 -3.83
CA LYS A 491 -0.38 -21.74 -2.44
C LYS A 491 1.10 -21.59 -2.08
N ASN A 492 2.02 -21.98 -2.97
CA ASN A 492 3.46 -21.83 -2.76
C ASN A 492 4.05 -20.65 -3.54
N TYR A 493 3.25 -19.97 -4.35
CA TYR A 493 3.71 -18.78 -5.05
C TYR A 493 3.94 -17.63 -4.05
N SER A 494 5.10 -16.99 -4.15
CA SER A 494 5.40 -15.70 -3.52
C SER A 494 6.41 -14.95 -4.39
N ASP A 495 6.39 -13.63 -4.34
CA ASP A 495 7.44 -12.78 -4.91
C ASP A 495 7.86 -11.71 -3.90
N ASP A 496 8.86 -12.06 -3.08
CA ASP A 496 9.46 -11.16 -2.10
C ASP A 496 10.80 -10.55 -2.59
N ARG A 497 11.09 -10.65 -3.90
CA ARG A 497 12.40 -10.23 -4.48
C ARG A 497 12.62 -8.71 -4.44
N VAL A 498 11.57 -7.92 -4.22
CA VAL A 498 11.65 -6.47 -4.07
C VAL A 498 11.19 -6.12 -2.65
N PRO A 499 12.02 -5.44 -1.84
CA PRO A 499 11.68 -5.09 -0.47
C PRO A 499 10.34 -4.36 -0.38
N VAL A 500 9.42 -4.85 0.46
CA VAL A 500 8.12 -4.22 0.68
C VAL A 500 8.28 -3.15 1.75
N LEU A 501 8.49 -1.91 1.34
CA LEU A 501 8.71 -0.82 2.29
C LEU A 501 7.37 -0.17 2.62
N GLY A 502 6.70 -0.62 3.70
CA GLY A 502 5.50 0.02 4.27
C GLY A 502 5.73 1.41 4.89
N VAL A 503 6.90 2.01 4.61
CA VAL A 503 7.41 3.28 5.12
C VAL A 503 8.12 3.99 3.98
N ASN A 504 7.98 5.32 3.92
CA ASN A 504 8.63 6.15 2.91
C ASN A 504 10.15 5.86 2.83
N GLN A 505 10.65 5.67 1.61
CA GLN A 505 12.07 5.47 1.29
C GLN A 505 12.99 6.54 1.94
N TYR A 506 12.54 7.80 1.97
CA TYR A 506 13.22 8.90 2.67
C TYR A 506 13.47 8.60 4.16
N ILE A 507 12.53 7.95 4.84
CA ILE A 507 12.68 7.60 6.26
C ILE A 507 13.65 6.45 6.47
N LEU A 508 13.71 5.49 5.56
CA LEU A 508 14.69 4.41 5.64
C LEU A 508 16.11 4.94 5.47
N GLU A 509 16.29 5.88 4.54
CA GLU A 509 17.55 6.58 4.33
C GLU A 509 17.92 7.48 5.54
N LYS A 510 16.95 8.17 6.13
CA LYS A 510 17.14 9.02 7.33
C LYS A 510 17.39 8.23 8.61
N THR A 511 16.74 7.07 8.78
CA THR A 511 16.93 6.20 9.96
C THR A 511 18.29 5.50 9.90
N SER A 512 18.79 5.21 8.70
CA SER A 512 20.15 4.70 8.48
C SER A 512 21.21 5.74 8.88
N THR A 513 20.98 7.02 8.63
CA THR A 513 21.90 8.13 8.96
C THR A 513 21.79 8.64 10.41
N ASN A 514 20.62 8.57 11.06
CA ASN A 514 20.45 9.03 12.45
C ASN A 514 21.01 8.06 13.51
N ASN A 515 21.24 6.79 13.18
CA ASN A 515 21.82 5.82 14.11
C ASN A 515 23.33 6.01 14.37
N GLU A 516 24.01 6.89 13.61
CA GLU A 516 25.43 7.22 13.80
C GLU A 516 25.68 8.23 14.94
N THR A 517 24.67 8.96 15.44
CA THR A 517 24.91 10.11 16.35
C THR A 517 24.47 9.95 17.80
N THR A 518 23.93 8.81 18.22
CA THR A 518 23.59 8.60 19.63
C THR A 518 23.87 7.18 20.14
N LYS A 519 25.08 6.94 20.66
CA LYS A 519 25.32 5.96 21.74
C LYS A 519 26.65 6.22 22.48
N LYS A 520 26.55 6.88 23.64
CA LYS A 520 27.53 6.79 24.75
C LYS A 520 27.24 5.50 25.55
N PRO A 521 28.22 4.93 26.29
CA PRO A 521 28.34 3.50 26.47
C PRO A 521 27.58 3.00 27.70
N SER A 522 26.99 1.81 27.57
CA SER A 522 26.74 0.93 28.71
C SER A 522 27.32 -0.45 28.39
N ASN A 523 27.98 -1.03 29.39
CA ASN A 523 29.00 -2.07 29.31
C ASN A 523 28.44 -3.45 28.87
N PRO A 524 29.32 -4.32 28.35
CA PRO A 524 28.97 -5.49 27.56
C PRO A 524 28.75 -6.75 28.41
N SER A 525 27.81 -7.58 27.99
CA SER A 525 27.88 -9.02 28.17
C SER A 525 27.50 -9.71 26.85
N GLU A 526 28.44 -10.52 26.37
CA GLU A 526 28.67 -11.14 25.06
C GLU A 526 27.49 -11.65 24.23
N PRO A 527 27.67 -11.68 22.90
CA PRO A 527 27.33 -12.87 22.13
C PRO A 527 28.43 -13.28 21.13
N SER A 528 28.70 -14.60 21.08
CA SER A 528 29.60 -15.24 20.12
C SER A 528 28.92 -15.53 18.78
N LYS A 529 29.70 -15.41 17.68
CA LYS A 529 29.53 -16.06 16.37
C LYS A 529 28.32 -15.62 15.50
N SER A 530 28.41 -14.44 14.91
CA SER A 530 27.59 -14.06 13.75
C SER A 530 28.45 -13.26 12.78
N CYS A 531 28.39 -13.55 11.48
CA CYS A 531 29.03 -12.71 10.49
C CYS A 531 28.36 -11.34 10.54
N TRP A 532 29.14 -10.29 10.80
CA TRP A 532 28.61 -8.97 11.14
C TRP A 532 27.74 -8.39 10.01
N SER A 533 28.08 -8.69 8.75
CA SER A 533 27.38 -8.17 7.57
C SER A 533 25.95 -8.68 7.42
N GLU A 534 25.63 -9.85 7.98
CA GLU A 534 24.27 -10.41 7.94
C GLU A 534 23.28 -9.53 8.69
N THR A 535 23.74 -8.84 9.74
CA THR A 535 22.95 -7.85 10.50
C THR A 535 22.51 -6.68 9.62
N TYR A 536 23.26 -6.41 8.54
CA TYR A 536 23.01 -5.32 7.60
C TYR A 536 22.42 -5.81 6.28
N GLY A 537 21.95 -7.06 6.22
CA GLY A 537 21.31 -7.65 5.03
C GLY A 537 22.28 -8.10 3.94
N TYR A 538 23.59 -8.11 4.20
CA TYR A 538 24.61 -8.61 3.28
C TYR A 538 25.09 -10.00 3.71
N LYS A 539 25.29 -10.89 2.74
CA LYS A 539 25.75 -12.26 3.01
C LYS A 539 27.18 -12.24 3.58
N CYS A 540 27.54 -13.28 4.31
CA CYS A 540 28.95 -13.52 4.63
C CYS A 540 29.69 -14.01 3.37
N CYS A 541 30.94 -13.58 3.16
CA CYS A 541 31.71 -14.09 2.04
C CYS A 541 31.95 -15.60 2.20
N SER A 542 31.61 -16.39 1.18
CA SER A 542 31.65 -17.85 1.27
C SER A 542 33.07 -18.39 1.44
N LYS A 543 34.08 -17.64 0.96
CA LYS A 543 35.51 -17.95 1.17
C LYS A 543 36.04 -17.52 2.54
N GLY A 544 35.24 -16.90 3.40
CA GLY A 544 35.65 -16.46 4.75
C GLY A 544 36.89 -15.59 4.69
N CYS A 545 37.92 -15.92 5.50
CA CYS A 545 39.19 -15.19 5.56
C CYS A 545 40.08 -15.33 4.31
N SER A 546 39.71 -16.19 3.37
CA SER A 546 40.38 -16.31 2.06
C SER A 546 39.72 -15.48 0.97
N SER A 547 38.76 -14.63 1.34
CA SER A 547 38.15 -13.64 0.43
C SER A 547 39.08 -12.45 0.28
N ASN A 548 39.20 -11.93 -0.95
CA ASN A 548 39.94 -10.70 -1.18
C ASN A 548 39.13 -9.51 -0.63
N VAL A 549 39.77 -8.69 0.19
CA VAL A 549 39.21 -7.42 0.63
C VAL A 549 39.18 -6.47 -0.56
N LEU A 550 38.00 -5.94 -0.87
CA LEU A 550 37.83 -4.91 -1.91
C LEU A 550 37.75 -3.51 -1.30
N THR A 551 37.15 -3.42 -0.11
CA THR A 551 37.07 -2.18 0.67
C THR A 551 36.84 -2.53 2.14
N ASN A 552 37.00 -1.55 3.02
CA ASN A 552 36.70 -1.69 4.44
C ASN A 552 36.11 -0.39 4.96
N ASP A 553 35.23 -0.51 5.94
CA ASP A 553 34.61 0.61 6.64
C ASP A 553 34.69 0.38 8.15
N GLU A 554 33.89 1.12 8.93
CA GLU A 554 33.83 1.00 10.38
C GLU A 554 33.22 -0.32 10.88
N TYR A 555 32.51 -1.06 10.00
CA TYR A 555 31.87 -2.33 10.33
C TYR A 555 32.77 -3.52 10.05
N GLY A 556 33.63 -3.43 9.04
CA GLY A 556 34.65 -4.43 8.80
C GLY A 556 35.12 -4.49 7.35
N TYR A 557 35.61 -5.67 6.97
CA TYR A 557 36.19 -5.92 5.66
C TYR A 557 35.16 -6.46 4.68
N TRP A 558 35.05 -5.87 3.50
CA TRP A 558 34.11 -6.26 2.46
C TRP A 558 34.80 -6.97 1.30
N GLY A 559 34.15 -7.99 0.76
CA GLY A 559 34.47 -8.64 -0.51
C GLY A 559 33.26 -8.63 -1.45
N ALA A 560 33.42 -9.17 -2.66
CA ALA A 560 32.30 -9.40 -3.58
C ALA A 560 32.37 -10.78 -4.23
N GLU A 561 31.24 -11.46 -4.29
CA GLU A 561 31.08 -12.79 -4.89
C GLU A 561 29.86 -12.77 -5.82
N ASN A 562 30.02 -13.22 -7.07
CA ASN A 562 28.96 -13.24 -8.11
C ASN A 562 28.28 -11.88 -8.36
N GLY A 563 29.02 -10.77 -8.19
CA GLY A 563 28.49 -9.41 -8.39
C GLY A 563 27.72 -8.86 -7.19
N GLU A 564 27.65 -9.58 -6.06
CA GLU A 564 27.03 -9.14 -4.80
C GLU A 564 28.10 -8.86 -3.73
N TRP A 565 27.85 -7.85 -2.88
CA TRP A 565 28.70 -7.53 -1.73
C TRP A 565 28.53 -8.55 -0.60
N CYS A 566 29.63 -8.91 0.04
CA CYS A 566 29.66 -9.82 1.18
C CYS A 566 30.63 -9.34 2.27
N GLY A 567 30.30 -9.59 3.54
CA GLY A 567 31.19 -9.26 4.65
C GLY A 567 32.16 -10.38 4.97
N ILE A 568 33.40 -10.00 5.25
CA ILE A 568 34.47 -10.92 5.65
C ILE A 568 34.46 -10.99 7.18
N PRO A 569 34.42 -12.19 7.79
CA PRO A 569 34.32 -12.34 9.24
C PRO A 569 35.36 -11.53 10.02
N GLU A 570 34.96 -10.85 11.10
CA GLU A 570 35.89 -10.13 11.99
C GLU A 570 36.99 -11.03 12.57
N SER A 571 36.72 -12.34 12.68
CA SER A 571 37.69 -13.34 13.13
C SER A 571 38.94 -13.43 12.24
N CYS A 572 38.92 -12.85 11.03
CA CYS A 572 40.05 -12.88 10.11
C CYS A 572 41.20 -11.95 10.53
N ASN A 573 40.91 -10.90 11.33
CA ASN A 573 41.89 -10.08 12.04
C ASN A 573 43.08 -9.60 11.18
N PHE A 574 42.81 -9.11 9.97
CA PHE A 574 43.83 -8.73 9.01
C PHE A 574 44.75 -7.61 9.51
N ASP A 575 44.30 -6.77 10.45
CA ASP A 575 45.09 -5.69 11.05
C ASP A 575 46.25 -6.17 11.94
N LYS A 576 46.27 -7.46 12.29
CA LYS A 576 47.37 -8.08 13.05
C LYS A 576 48.31 -8.91 12.18
N ASP A 577 48.08 -8.97 10.87
CA ASP A 577 48.97 -9.71 9.98
C ASP A 577 50.26 -8.90 9.76
N GLU A 578 51.40 -9.60 9.77
CA GLU A 578 52.73 -9.03 9.56
C GLU A 578 52.84 -8.33 8.19
N CYS A 579 52.03 -8.76 7.22
CA CYS A 579 52.05 -8.27 5.84
C CYS A 579 50.69 -7.66 5.46
N PRO A 580 50.58 -6.32 5.44
CA PRO A 580 49.31 -5.63 5.23
C PRO A 580 48.58 -5.98 3.93
N GLY A 581 49.30 -6.31 2.86
CA GLY A 581 48.75 -6.58 1.54
C GLY A 581 48.17 -7.99 1.35
N LYS A 582 48.33 -8.88 2.34
CA LYS A 582 47.77 -10.23 2.29
C LYS A 582 46.25 -10.24 2.27
N LYS A 583 45.61 -9.24 2.87
CA LYS A 583 44.16 -9.03 2.81
C LYS A 583 43.65 -8.73 1.39
N TYR A 584 44.54 -8.24 0.51
CA TYR A 584 44.25 -8.00 -0.90
C TYR A 584 44.68 -9.16 -1.82
N GLY A 585 45.15 -10.28 -1.24
CA GLY A 585 45.56 -11.47 -1.98
C GLY A 585 47.04 -11.53 -2.38
N TYR A 586 47.89 -10.63 -1.88
CA TYR A 586 49.32 -10.63 -2.19
C TYR A 586 50.14 -11.38 -1.13
N PRO A 587 51.13 -12.19 -1.51
CA PRO A 587 52.02 -12.88 -0.57
C PRO A 587 52.92 -11.89 0.19
N CYS A 588 53.47 -12.31 1.33
CA CYS A 588 54.52 -11.56 2.03
C CYS A 588 55.83 -11.60 1.25
N CYS A 589 56.53 -10.47 1.15
CA CYS A 589 57.90 -10.44 0.63
C CYS A 589 58.87 -11.14 1.62
N ASN A 590 59.89 -11.82 1.09
CA ASN A 590 60.98 -12.38 1.90
C ASN A 590 62.05 -11.33 2.22
N SER A 591 62.16 -10.30 1.37
CA SER A 591 63.04 -9.16 1.50
C SER A 591 62.28 -7.90 1.93
N CYS A 592 63.03 -6.91 2.41
CA CYS A 592 62.52 -5.59 2.80
C CYS A 592 62.75 -4.54 1.70
N GLU A 593 62.94 -4.96 0.44
CA GLU A 593 63.18 -4.05 -0.67
C GLU A 593 61.86 -3.45 -1.17
N ILE A 594 61.64 -2.17 -0.85
CA ILE A 594 60.42 -1.45 -1.23
C ILE A 594 60.53 -0.97 -2.67
N PHE A 595 59.59 -1.41 -3.50
CA PHE A 595 59.46 -1.00 -4.90
C PHE A 595 58.41 0.09 -5.09
N LEU A 596 57.32 0.05 -4.31
CA LEU A 596 56.23 1.02 -4.37
C LEU A 596 55.60 1.21 -2.99
N SER A 597 55.19 2.43 -2.66
CA SER A 597 54.40 2.74 -1.47
C SER A 597 53.17 3.55 -1.87
N ASP A 598 51.99 3.12 -1.46
CA ASP A 598 50.72 3.79 -1.71
C ASP A 598 49.83 3.79 -0.46
N GLU A 599 48.58 4.26 -0.60
CA GLU A 599 47.60 4.32 0.50
C GLU A 599 47.22 2.93 1.06
N SER A 600 47.51 1.86 0.32
CA SER A 600 47.20 0.47 0.72
C SER A 600 48.38 -0.24 1.38
N GLY A 601 49.61 0.28 1.27
CA GLY A 601 50.79 -0.21 1.98
C GLY A 601 52.10 -0.06 1.21
N THR A 602 53.13 -0.75 1.69
CA THR A 602 54.43 -0.86 1.02
C THR A 602 54.56 -2.21 0.32
N TRP A 603 55.08 -2.18 -0.90
CA TRP A 603 55.05 -3.28 -1.86
C TRP A 603 56.45 -3.54 -2.39
N GLY A 604 56.79 -4.83 -2.50
CA GLY A 604 58.01 -5.32 -3.16
C GLY A 604 57.65 -6.17 -4.38
N ALA A 605 58.68 -6.55 -5.15
CA ALA A 605 58.52 -7.45 -6.27
C ALA A 605 59.60 -8.54 -6.21
N GLU A 606 59.19 -9.79 -6.02
CA GLU A 606 60.09 -10.95 -5.94
C GLU A 606 59.71 -11.96 -7.01
N ASN A 607 60.70 -12.48 -7.75
CA ASN A 607 60.50 -13.46 -8.83
C ASN A 607 59.47 -13.04 -9.91
N GLY A 608 59.26 -11.73 -10.10
CA GLY A 608 58.31 -11.19 -11.08
C GLY A 608 56.86 -11.08 -10.58
N GLU A 609 56.60 -11.35 -9.31
CA GLU A 609 55.28 -11.20 -8.68
C GLU A 609 55.30 -10.12 -7.60
N TRP A 610 54.18 -9.40 -7.45
CA TRP A 610 54.01 -8.40 -6.40
C TRP A 610 53.80 -9.07 -5.04
N CYS A 611 54.48 -8.54 -4.02
CA CYS A 611 54.38 -9.00 -2.65
C CYS A 611 54.23 -7.80 -1.69
N SER A 612 53.65 -8.04 -0.53
CA SER A 612 53.51 -7.03 0.53
C SER A 612 54.73 -7.05 1.46
N ILE A 613 55.31 -5.88 1.69
CA ILE A 613 56.45 -5.72 2.59
C ILE A 613 55.99 -5.89 4.04
N LYS A 614 56.79 -6.62 4.81
CA LYS A 614 56.51 -6.88 6.23
C LYS A 614 56.55 -5.57 7.02
N SER A 615 55.61 -5.39 7.93
CA SER A 615 55.57 -4.25 8.86
C SER A 615 56.80 -4.10 9.75
N THR A 616 57.61 -5.16 9.90
CA THR A 616 58.91 -5.13 10.61
C THR A 616 60.09 -4.67 9.76
N CYS A 617 59.89 -4.51 8.45
CA CYS A 617 60.87 -3.93 7.55
C CYS A 617 60.88 -2.42 7.74
N ASN A 618 61.97 -1.90 8.33
CA ASN A 618 62.20 -0.47 8.49
C ASN A 618 62.85 0.15 7.26
#